data_AF-A0A0D7B9W4-F1
#
_entry.id   AF-A0A0D7B9W4-F1
#
_cell.length_a   1.000
_cell.length_b   1.000
_cell.length_c   1.000
_cell.angle_alpha   90.00
_cell.angle_beta   90.00
_cell.angle_gamma   90.00
#
_symmetry.space_group_name_H-M   'P 1'
#
loop_
_entity.id
_entity.type
_entity.pdbx_description
1 polymer ?
#
loop_
_entity_poly.entity_id
_entity_poly.type
_entity_poly.pdbx_seq_one_letter_code
_entity_poly.pdbx_strand_id
1 'polypeptide(L)'
;MDTTSVAFAGAETETKTVCDLEDWFDLKDLFAKAAEQYENHSALEALPYIRGVVHECHSFLNLYQDPSVLFIGQRHDEVPHDLYDWEGAHRPKCTCIELPTAFHSILGTALFMFGNLIDKDATLALPGEPATPIPYWLGALDVFETGENLPSRVYGTGCDAPEDWRMAIIWGRTLVAIADANVSQGSGEDCSAIFTLDEPNWPSESPFAAIALRRPPLTRRMTLASASSNDIMVLAMDQFSRGIFHMPQFSPGATSTLAQPFSRANELFNIASEVLALAQKMRSPTEQVFWALWADSVLNQMKMEGADGEHWRGTINRSRAECWLIAGSVHAEHIENQMEEGDSTVLETAMARQARTSLEKAIGFFEKSGVEEIAMAEALLSLANITPEGSAKEALYRRVELLGIDLESMDVD
;
A
#
# COMPACT_ATOMS: atom_id res chain seq x y z
N MET A 1 -25.24 -29.64 10.01
CA MET A 1 -25.63 -29.23 8.64
C MET A 1 -24.34 -29.14 7.89
N ASP A 2 -24.20 -29.96 6.85
CA ASP A 2 -22.98 -30.08 6.05
C ASP A 2 -22.67 -28.76 5.34
N THR A 3 -21.44 -28.26 5.51
CA THR A 3 -20.96 -26.97 4.99
C THR A 3 -20.11 -27.14 3.73
N THR A 4 -20.53 -28.01 2.81
CA THR A 4 -19.90 -28.18 1.51
C THR A 4 -20.70 -27.49 0.41
N SER A 5 -19.97 -26.69 -0.37
CA SER A 5 -20.27 -26.30 -1.75
C SER A 5 -21.13 -25.05 -2.00
N VAL A 6 -20.43 -23.93 -2.18
CA VAL A 6 -20.62 -23.09 -3.39
C VAL A 6 -19.34 -23.15 -4.22
N ALA A 7 -18.83 -24.36 -4.47
CA ALA A 7 -17.87 -24.58 -5.54
C ALA A 7 -18.70 -24.78 -6.82
N PHE A 8 -18.29 -24.13 -7.90
CA PHE A 8 -18.85 -24.37 -9.23
C PHE A 8 -18.95 -25.89 -9.46
N ALA A 9 -20.15 -26.35 -9.81
CA ALA A 9 -20.43 -27.76 -10.03
C ALA A 9 -19.57 -28.29 -11.18
N GLY A 10 -18.55 -29.08 -10.84
CA GLY A 10 -17.71 -29.79 -11.80
C GLY A 10 -16.67 -30.68 -11.10
N ALA A 11 -16.98 -31.99 -11.07
CA ALA A 11 -16.11 -33.13 -10.78
C ALA A 11 -15.78 -33.46 -9.30
N GLU A 12 -15.81 -34.78 -9.05
CA GLU A 12 -15.71 -35.48 -7.77
C GLU A 12 -14.37 -35.23 -7.06
N THR A 13 -14.41 -34.90 -5.76
CA THR A 13 -13.22 -34.75 -4.92
C THR A 13 -12.77 -36.11 -4.38
N GLU A 14 -11.96 -36.85 -5.14
CA GLU A 14 -10.91 -37.64 -4.50
C GLU A 14 -10.01 -36.65 -3.76
N THR A 15 -9.72 -36.89 -2.47
CA THR A 15 -8.79 -36.05 -1.70
C THR A 15 -7.44 -36.06 -2.42
N LYS A 16 -7.14 -34.98 -3.15
CA LYS A 16 -5.92 -34.83 -3.92
C LYS A 16 -4.73 -34.93 -2.98
N THR A 17 -3.93 -35.99 -3.13
CA THR A 17 -2.82 -36.28 -2.21
C THR A 17 -1.50 -35.59 -2.60
N VAL A 18 -1.45 -34.94 -3.77
CA VAL A 18 -0.25 -34.28 -4.33
C VAL A 18 -0.70 -33.06 -5.13
N CYS A 19 -0.01 -31.92 -4.98
CA CYS A 19 -0.07 -30.82 -5.95
C CYS A 19 1.21 -30.81 -6.78
N ASP A 20 1.09 -30.62 -8.08
CA ASP A 20 2.24 -30.58 -8.97
C ASP A 20 2.45 -29.17 -9.57
N LEU A 21 3.25 -29.09 -10.62
CA LEU A 21 3.56 -27.83 -11.27
C LEU A 21 2.37 -27.30 -12.10
N GLU A 22 1.48 -28.18 -12.56
CA GLU A 22 0.26 -27.78 -13.30
C GLU A 22 -0.69 -27.04 -12.35
N ASP A 23 -0.89 -27.57 -11.14
CA ASP A 23 -1.67 -26.89 -10.08
C ASP A 23 -1.12 -25.51 -9.75
N TRP A 24 0.21 -25.35 -9.77
CA TRP A 24 0.85 -24.06 -9.54
C TRP A 24 0.53 -23.06 -10.66
N PHE A 25 0.52 -23.51 -11.92
CA PHE A 25 0.13 -22.65 -13.04
C PHE A 25 -1.35 -22.29 -12.99
N ASP A 26 -2.22 -23.24 -12.66
CA ASP A 26 -3.66 -23.00 -12.48
C ASP A 26 -3.93 -21.98 -11.37
N LEU A 27 -3.20 -22.06 -10.25
CA LEU A 27 -3.27 -21.07 -9.17
C LEU A 27 -2.89 -19.66 -9.65
N LYS A 28 -1.82 -19.54 -10.46
CA LYS A 28 -1.42 -18.24 -11.02
C LYS A 28 -2.47 -17.67 -11.96
N ASP A 29 -3.06 -18.51 -12.82
CA ASP A 29 -4.11 -18.09 -13.74
C ASP A 29 -5.38 -17.67 -12.98
N LEU A 30 -5.72 -18.39 -11.90
CA LEU A 30 -6.82 -18.03 -11.00
C LEU A 30 -6.54 -16.70 -10.30
N PHE A 31 -5.32 -16.48 -9.82
CA PHE A 31 -4.92 -15.23 -9.18
C PHE A 31 -4.91 -14.05 -10.15
N ALA A 32 -4.42 -14.23 -11.38
CA ALA A 32 -4.46 -13.19 -12.40
C ALA A 32 -5.90 -12.74 -12.69
N LYS A 33 -6.84 -13.70 -12.80
CA LYS A 33 -8.27 -13.41 -12.93
C LYS A 33 -8.81 -12.70 -11.68
N ALA A 34 -8.45 -13.14 -10.48
CA ALA A 34 -8.88 -12.51 -9.24
C ALA A 34 -8.43 -11.04 -9.16
N ALA A 35 -7.18 -10.74 -9.53
CA ALA A 35 -6.65 -9.38 -9.57
C ALA A 35 -7.38 -8.51 -10.62
N GLU A 36 -7.60 -9.02 -11.83
CA GLU A 36 -8.36 -8.31 -12.86
C GLU A 36 -9.79 -7.97 -12.42
N GLN A 37 -10.46 -8.91 -11.75
CA GLN A 37 -11.81 -8.69 -11.20
C GLN A 37 -11.78 -7.68 -10.05
N TYR A 38 -10.78 -7.75 -9.16
CA TYR A 38 -10.63 -6.80 -8.06
C TYR A 38 -10.43 -5.36 -8.55
N GLU A 39 -9.69 -5.17 -9.64
CA GLU A 39 -9.39 -3.83 -10.19
C GLU A 39 -10.55 -3.25 -11.03
N ASN A 40 -11.24 -4.09 -11.81
CA ASN A 40 -12.16 -3.61 -12.85
C ASN A 40 -13.65 -3.85 -12.56
N HIS A 41 -13.98 -4.65 -11.54
CA HIS A 41 -15.34 -5.14 -11.31
C HIS A 41 -15.81 -4.89 -9.86
N SER A 42 -17.06 -5.27 -9.57
CA SER A 42 -17.64 -5.09 -8.23
C SER A 42 -17.04 -6.07 -7.21
N ALA A 43 -17.14 -5.73 -5.92
CA ALA A 43 -16.70 -6.62 -4.83
C ALA A 43 -17.34 -8.02 -4.92
N LEU A 44 -18.62 -8.09 -5.32
CA LEU A 44 -19.37 -9.34 -5.49
C LEU A 44 -18.83 -10.23 -6.61
N GLU A 45 -18.25 -9.63 -7.66
CA GLU A 45 -17.67 -10.35 -8.79
C GLU A 45 -16.23 -10.80 -8.48
N ALA A 46 -15.45 -10.00 -7.74
CA ALA A 46 -14.08 -10.34 -7.38
C ALA A 46 -13.99 -11.42 -6.28
N LEU A 47 -14.90 -11.40 -5.30
CA LEU A 47 -14.84 -12.25 -4.11
C LEU A 47 -14.78 -13.76 -4.39
N PRO A 48 -15.60 -14.33 -5.30
CA PRO A 48 -15.52 -15.76 -5.62
C PRO A 48 -14.12 -16.18 -6.08
N TYR A 49 -13.45 -15.35 -6.89
CA TYR A 49 -12.10 -15.64 -7.37
C TYR A 49 -11.07 -15.52 -6.24
N ILE A 50 -11.14 -14.48 -5.41
CA ILE A 50 -10.23 -14.30 -4.28
C ILE A 50 -10.38 -15.46 -3.27
N ARG A 51 -11.61 -15.88 -2.97
CA ARG A 51 -11.86 -17.08 -2.15
C ARG A 51 -11.27 -18.33 -2.77
N GLY A 52 -11.43 -18.50 -4.09
CA GLY A 52 -10.80 -19.59 -4.84
C GLY A 52 -9.28 -19.61 -4.67
N VAL A 53 -8.61 -18.46 -4.83
CA VAL A 53 -7.15 -18.35 -4.63
C VAL A 53 -6.76 -18.76 -3.20
N VAL A 54 -7.45 -18.24 -2.19
CA VAL A 54 -7.16 -18.57 -0.78
C VAL A 54 -7.38 -20.06 -0.51
N HIS A 55 -8.43 -20.66 -1.07
CA HIS A 55 -8.73 -22.09 -0.96
C HIS A 55 -7.65 -22.96 -1.60
N GLU A 56 -7.22 -22.63 -2.82
CA GLU A 56 -6.14 -23.36 -3.49
C GLU A 56 -4.83 -23.21 -2.72
N CYS A 57 -4.45 -22.00 -2.32
CA CYS A 57 -3.28 -21.78 -1.46
C CYS A 57 -3.35 -22.59 -0.16
N HIS A 58 -4.51 -22.72 0.46
CA HIS A 58 -4.70 -23.55 1.66
C HIS A 58 -4.40 -25.02 1.35
N SER A 59 -4.84 -25.54 0.21
CA SER A 59 -4.51 -26.91 -0.24
C SER A 59 -3.00 -27.12 -0.38
N PHE A 60 -2.27 -26.15 -0.96
CA PHE A 60 -0.80 -26.18 -1.01
C PHE A 60 -0.17 -26.20 0.40
N LEU A 61 -0.65 -25.35 1.32
CA LEU A 61 -0.11 -25.28 2.69
C LEU A 61 -0.35 -26.57 3.50
N ASN A 62 -1.39 -27.34 3.18
CA ASN A 62 -1.64 -28.64 3.80
C ASN A 62 -0.69 -29.73 3.31
N LEU A 63 -0.20 -29.63 2.07
CA LEU A 63 0.69 -30.62 1.46
C LEU A 63 2.18 -30.27 1.63
N TYR A 64 2.53 -28.98 1.64
CA TYR A 64 3.92 -28.52 1.66
C TYR A 64 4.19 -27.63 2.87
N GLN A 65 5.37 -27.82 3.48
CA GLN A 65 5.90 -26.86 4.43
C GLN A 65 6.42 -25.59 3.76
N ASP A 66 7.00 -25.75 2.58
CA ASP A 66 7.49 -24.69 1.73
C ASP A 66 7.05 -25.00 0.30
N PRO A 67 5.96 -24.37 -0.21
CA PRO A 67 5.48 -24.62 -1.57
C PRO A 67 6.49 -24.26 -2.67
N SER A 68 7.55 -23.51 -2.36
CA SER A 68 8.56 -23.13 -3.36
C SER A 68 9.41 -24.30 -3.86
N VAL A 69 9.37 -25.45 -3.16
CA VAL A 69 9.99 -26.70 -3.62
C VAL A 69 9.52 -27.14 -5.01
N LEU A 70 8.34 -26.70 -5.45
CA LEU A 70 7.79 -27.07 -6.75
C LEU A 70 8.50 -26.40 -7.93
N PHE A 71 9.07 -25.21 -7.74
CA PHE A 71 9.61 -24.39 -8.83
C PHE A 71 11.05 -23.90 -8.63
N ILE A 72 11.66 -24.08 -7.46
CA ILE A 72 13.08 -23.76 -7.22
C ILE A 72 14.02 -24.86 -7.73
N GLY A 73 13.58 -26.13 -7.73
CA GLY A 73 14.43 -27.31 -8.00
C GLY A 73 14.53 -27.77 -9.45
N GLN A 74 13.69 -27.25 -10.36
CA GLN A 74 13.72 -27.64 -11.76
C GLN A 74 14.79 -26.84 -12.50
N ARG A 75 15.89 -27.51 -12.89
CA ARG A 75 16.85 -26.91 -13.82
C ARG A 75 16.17 -26.78 -15.18
N HIS A 76 16.29 -25.61 -15.79
CA HIS A 76 16.16 -25.51 -17.24
C HIS A 76 17.26 -26.39 -17.84
N ASP A 77 16.92 -27.63 -18.19
CA ASP A 77 17.84 -28.48 -18.95
C ASP A 77 18.15 -27.79 -20.29
N GLU A 78 19.45 -27.77 -20.63
CA GLU A 78 20.02 -27.32 -21.91
C GLU A 78 20.20 -25.80 -22.15
N VAL A 79 21.23 -25.22 -21.52
CA VAL A 79 22.09 -24.26 -22.26
C VAL A 79 23.50 -24.84 -22.31
N PRO A 80 24.01 -25.26 -23.48
CA PRO A 80 25.37 -25.73 -23.64
C PRO A 80 26.36 -24.69 -23.11
N HIS A 81 27.13 -25.12 -22.11
CA HIS A 81 28.08 -24.29 -21.37
C HIS A 81 29.39 -24.18 -22.16
N ASP A 82 29.33 -23.75 -23.42
CA ASP A 82 30.53 -23.52 -24.22
C ASP A 82 30.67 -22.04 -24.56
N LEU A 83 31.82 -21.50 -24.12
CA LEU A 83 32.45 -20.25 -24.54
C LEU A 83 31.75 -18.97 -24.06
N TYR A 84 32.19 -18.42 -22.93
CA TYR A 84 32.82 -17.09 -22.88
C TYR A 84 33.37 -16.85 -21.47
N ASP A 85 34.68 -17.01 -21.37
CA ASP A 85 35.53 -16.54 -20.27
C ASP A 85 35.76 -15.04 -20.48
N TRP A 86 35.24 -14.20 -19.59
CA TRP A 86 35.67 -12.80 -19.45
C TRP A 86 35.63 -12.38 -17.99
N GLU A 87 36.78 -11.91 -17.52
CA GLU A 87 37.06 -11.46 -16.17
C GLU A 87 36.13 -10.29 -15.78
N GLY A 88 35.18 -10.60 -14.91
CA GLY A 88 34.27 -9.67 -14.27
C GLY A 88 33.22 -10.50 -13.56
N ALA A 89 33.27 -10.56 -12.22
CA ALA A 89 32.49 -11.48 -11.38
C ALA A 89 30.97 -11.28 -11.53
N HIS A 90 30.38 -11.81 -12.60
CA HIS A 90 28.95 -12.00 -12.74
C HIS A 90 28.57 -13.26 -11.99
N ARG A 91 27.96 -13.10 -10.80
CA ARG A 91 27.33 -14.21 -10.10
C ARG A 91 26.37 -14.92 -11.07
N PRO A 92 26.35 -16.27 -11.10
CA PRO A 92 25.40 -16.98 -11.93
C PRO A 92 23.98 -16.54 -11.57
N LYS A 93 23.22 -16.09 -12.57
CA LYS A 93 21.82 -15.70 -12.40
C LYS A 93 21.01 -16.91 -11.90
N CYS A 94 20.10 -16.71 -10.94
CA CYS A 94 19.17 -17.74 -10.45
C CYS A 94 18.53 -18.48 -11.62
N THR A 95 18.56 -19.81 -11.59
CA THR A 95 17.99 -20.70 -12.62
C THR A 95 16.54 -21.08 -12.34
N CYS A 96 15.91 -20.37 -11.41
CA CYS A 96 14.62 -20.70 -10.84
C CYS A 96 13.53 -20.28 -11.83
N ILE A 97 12.51 -21.12 -12.01
CA ILE A 97 11.38 -20.81 -12.90
C ILE A 97 10.61 -19.61 -12.33
N GLU A 98 10.51 -19.54 -11.00
CA GLU A 98 9.83 -18.47 -10.26
C GLU A 98 10.68 -18.03 -9.06
N LEU A 99 10.34 -16.87 -8.49
CA LEU A 99 10.93 -16.42 -7.24
C LEU A 99 10.51 -17.34 -6.08
N PRO A 100 11.40 -17.65 -5.13
CA PRO A 100 11.06 -18.42 -3.92
C PRO A 100 9.81 -17.90 -3.20
N THR A 101 9.62 -16.58 -3.22
CA THR A 101 8.52 -15.87 -2.57
C THR A 101 7.20 -15.95 -3.33
N ALA A 102 7.18 -16.36 -4.61
CA ALA A 102 6.03 -16.19 -5.51
C ALA A 102 4.71 -16.72 -4.93
N PHE A 103 4.74 -17.89 -4.27
CA PHE A 103 3.56 -18.45 -3.59
C PHE A 103 3.04 -17.52 -2.48
N HIS A 104 3.94 -17.03 -1.62
CA HIS A 104 3.62 -16.15 -0.51
C HIS A 104 3.16 -14.77 -1.00
N SER A 105 3.71 -14.29 -2.11
CA SER A 105 3.27 -13.08 -2.79
C SER A 105 1.81 -13.20 -3.25
N ILE A 106 1.41 -14.34 -3.83
CA ILE A 106 0.02 -14.61 -4.24
C ILE A 106 -0.91 -14.68 -3.04
N LEU A 107 -0.61 -15.55 -2.06
CA LEU A 107 -1.48 -15.75 -0.90
C LEU A 107 -1.62 -14.47 -0.08
N GLY A 108 -0.52 -13.78 0.23
CA GLY A 108 -0.54 -12.55 0.99
C GLY A 108 -1.29 -11.43 0.26
N THR A 109 -1.14 -11.33 -1.07
CA THR A 109 -1.91 -10.36 -1.87
C THR A 109 -3.40 -10.68 -1.91
N ALA A 110 -3.77 -11.95 -2.04
CA ALA A 110 -5.16 -12.37 -2.00
C ALA A 110 -5.81 -12.04 -0.64
N LEU A 111 -5.10 -12.28 0.46
CA LEU A 111 -5.56 -11.90 1.81
C LEU A 111 -5.69 -10.38 1.97
N PHE A 112 -4.72 -9.61 1.47
CA PHE A 112 -4.81 -8.14 1.46
C PHE A 112 -6.04 -7.64 0.70
N MET A 113 -6.26 -8.14 -0.53
CA MET A 113 -7.44 -7.82 -1.34
C MET A 113 -8.74 -8.19 -0.62
N PHE A 114 -8.80 -9.37 -0.01
CA PHE A 114 -9.97 -9.81 0.74
C PHE A 114 -10.24 -8.87 1.93
N GLY A 115 -9.21 -8.54 2.71
CA GLY A 115 -9.32 -7.57 3.80
C GLY A 115 -9.89 -6.24 3.34
N ASN A 116 -9.41 -5.70 2.22
CA ASN A 116 -9.92 -4.43 1.68
C ASN A 116 -11.40 -4.51 1.23
N LEU A 117 -11.87 -5.66 0.75
CA LEU A 117 -13.28 -5.85 0.40
C LEU A 117 -14.16 -5.92 1.66
N ILE A 118 -13.70 -6.61 2.70
CA ILE A 118 -14.40 -6.68 3.99
C ILE A 118 -14.42 -5.32 4.71
N ASP A 119 -13.34 -4.54 4.61
CA ASP A 119 -13.29 -3.17 5.14
C ASP A 119 -14.33 -2.26 4.49
N LYS A 120 -14.50 -2.38 3.17
CA LYS A 120 -15.53 -1.65 2.42
C LYS A 120 -16.95 -2.09 2.76
N ASP A 121 -17.18 -3.40 2.92
CA ASP A 121 -18.48 -3.96 3.26
C ASP A 121 -18.34 -5.28 4.03
N ALA A 122 -18.53 -5.19 5.35
CA ALA A 122 -18.46 -6.33 6.26
C ALA A 122 -19.55 -7.39 6.00
N THR A 123 -20.64 -7.06 5.31
CA THR A 123 -21.72 -8.01 4.99
C THR A 123 -21.33 -9.04 3.94
N LEU A 124 -20.19 -8.82 3.27
CA LEU A 124 -19.63 -9.74 2.29
C LEU A 124 -18.99 -10.98 2.90
N ALA A 125 -18.75 -11.01 4.22
CA ALA A 125 -18.22 -12.16 4.93
C ALA A 125 -19.25 -13.31 4.99
N LEU A 126 -18.81 -14.53 4.66
CA LEU A 126 -19.63 -15.73 4.79
C LEU A 126 -19.63 -16.24 6.25
N PRO A 127 -20.62 -17.07 6.64
CA PRO A 127 -20.62 -17.69 7.96
C PRO A 127 -19.31 -18.45 8.24
N GLY A 128 -18.63 -18.07 9.33
CA GLY A 128 -17.34 -18.66 9.74
C GLY A 128 -16.11 -17.90 9.22
N GLU A 129 -16.29 -16.95 8.30
CA GLU A 129 -15.23 -16.02 7.90
C GLU A 129 -15.17 -14.81 8.86
N PRO A 130 -14.00 -14.20 9.05
CA PRO A 130 -13.91 -12.93 9.78
C PRO A 130 -14.72 -11.82 9.10
N ALA A 131 -15.60 -11.15 9.84
CA ALA A 131 -16.37 -10.00 9.34
C ALA A 131 -15.64 -8.66 9.51
N THR A 132 -14.38 -8.70 9.92
CA THR A 132 -13.51 -7.52 10.10
C THR A 132 -12.27 -7.70 9.21
N PRO A 133 -11.66 -6.62 8.71
CA PRO A 133 -10.52 -6.73 7.80
C PRO A 133 -9.22 -7.13 8.49
N ILE A 134 -9.04 -6.80 9.77
CA ILE A 134 -7.79 -6.98 10.53
C ILE A 134 -7.23 -8.41 10.45
N PRO A 135 -8.01 -9.49 10.65
CA PRO A 135 -7.48 -10.86 10.55
C PRO A 135 -6.89 -11.19 9.18
N TYR A 136 -7.45 -10.65 8.10
CA TYR A 136 -6.92 -10.86 6.75
C TYR A 136 -5.59 -10.13 6.55
N TRP A 137 -5.49 -8.87 6.96
CA TRP A 137 -4.25 -8.10 6.85
C TRP A 137 -3.14 -8.69 7.72
N LEU A 138 -3.44 -9.11 8.96
CA LEU A 138 -2.46 -9.81 9.81
C LEU A 138 -2.05 -11.17 9.22
N GLY A 139 -3.00 -11.91 8.63
CA GLY A 139 -2.70 -13.13 7.88
C GLY A 139 -1.77 -12.86 6.69
N ALA A 140 -1.98 -11.76 5.96
CA ALA A 140 -1.11 -11.35 4.86
C ALA A 140 0.32 -11.05 5.35
N LEU A 141 0.47 -10.29 6.45
CA LEU A 141 1.79 -10.03 7.05
C LEU A 141 2.50 -11.33 7.44
N ASP A 142 1.82 -12.26 8.12
CA ASP A 142 2.39 -13.56 8.49
C ASP A 142 2.89 -14.34 7.25
N VAL A 143 2.12 -14.29 6.16
CA VAL A 143 2.47 -14.96 4.91
C VAL A 143 3.69 -14.30 4.25
N PHE A 144 3.75 -12.97 4.18
CA PHE A 144 4.91 -12.26 3.63
C PHE A 144 6.17 -12.52 4.47
N GLU A 145 6.05 -12.57 5.80
CA GLU A 145 7.14 -12.93 6.70
C GLU A 145 7.64 -14.35 6.48
N THR A 146 6.71 -15.28 6.31
CA THR A 146 7.06 -16.67 6.00
C THR A 146 7.84 -16.75 4.69
N GLY A 147 7.38 -16.01 3.66
CA GLY A 147 8.05 -15.90 2.36
C GLY A 147 9.46 -15.33 2.44
N GLU A 148 9.66 -14.26 3.18
CA GLU A 148 10.98 -13.63 3.35
C GLU A 148 11.96 -14.54 4.11
N ASN A 149 11.44 -15.30 5.10
CA ASN A 149 12.22 -16.20 5.95
C ASN A 149 12.33 -17.63 5.40
N LEU A 150 12.00 -17.86 4.13
CA LEU A 150 12.05 -19.18 3.53
C LEU A 150 13.46 -19.81 3.66
N PRO A 151 13.56 -21.11 3.99
CA PRO A 151 14.83 -21.82 4.04
C PRO A 151 15.68 -21.66 2.77
N SER A 152 15.00 -21.66 1.61
CA SER A 152 15.60 -21.45 0.29
C SER A 152 16.25 -20.08 0.11
N ARG A 153 15.92 -19.08 0.94
CA ARG A 153 16.59 -17.76 0.98
C ARG A 153 17.62 -17.65 2.10
N VAL A 154 17.33 -18.20 3.28
CA VAL A 154 18.11 -17.93 4.51
C VAL A 154 19.34 -18.83 4.66
N TYR A 155 19.33 -20.08 4.20
CA TYR A 155 20.43 -21.02 4.48
C TYR A 155 21.61 -20.98 3.48
N GLY A 156 21.65 -20.00 2.56
CA GLY A 156 22.79 -19.79 1.66
C GLY A 156 23.08 -20.92 0.65
N THR A 157 22.29 -21.99 0.66
CA THR A 157 22.25 -23.05 -0.36
C THR A 157 21.30 -22.71 -1.51
N GLY A 158 20.65 -21.55 -1.44
CA GLY A 158 19.68 -21.05 -2.40
C GLY A 158 20.29 -20.27 -3.55
N CYS A 159 19.44 -19.99 -4.52
CA CYS A 159 19.72 -19.04 -5.59
C CYS A 159 19.80 -17.59 -5.04
N ASP A 160 20.64 -16.75 -5.64
CA ASP A 160 20.64 -15.29 -5.43
C ASP A 160 19.44 -14.70 -6.19
N ALA A 161 18.22 -15.06 -5.78
CA ALA A 161 16.99 -14.61 -6.40
C ALA A 161 16.84 -13.10 -6.20
N PRO A 162 16.39 -12.35 -7.22
CA PRO A 162 16.16 -10.93 -7.05
C PRO A 162 15.05 -10.68 -6.03
N GLU A 163 15.01 -9.44 -5.55
CA GLU A 163 13.96 -8.98 -4.66
C GLU A 163 12.58 -9.09 -5.32
N ASP A 164 11.61 -9.62 -4.57
CA ASP A 164 10.21 -9.64 -4.98
C ASP A 164 9.56 -8.29 -4.66
N TRP A 165 9.72 -7.35 -5.60
CA TRP A 165 9.19 -6.00 -5.43
C TRP A 165 7.66 -5.99 -5.26
N ARG A 166 6.92 -6.94 -5.86
CA ARG A 166 5.45 -7.00 -5.74
C ARG A 166 5.06 -7.32 -4.32
N MET A 167 5.70 -8.33 -3.74
CA MET A 167 5.50 -8.68 -2.33
C MET A 167 5.79 -7.47 -1.44
N ALA A 168 6.93 -6.79 -1.64
CA ALA A 168 7.32 -5.64 -0.84
C ALA A 168 6.30 -4.48 -0.94
N ILE A 169 5.78 -4.18 -2.13
CA ILE A 169 4.75 -3.14 -2.30
C ILE A 169 3.47 -3.52 -1.55
N ILE A 170 2.93 -4.72 -1.78
CA ILE A 170 1.68 -5.12 -1.14
C ILE A 170 1.85 -5.26 0.38
N TRP A 171 3.02 -5.67 0.85
CA TRP A 171 3.37 -5.65 2.26
C TRP A 171 3.30 -4.24 2.83
N GLY A 172 3.95 -3.26 2.19
CA GLY A 172 3.86 -1.86 2.58
C GLY A 172 2.41 -1.36 2.65
N ARG A 173 1.61 -1.64 1.63
CA ARG A 173 0.18 -1.26 1.58
C ARG A 173 -0.65 -1.94 2.67
N THR A 174 -0.35 -3.19 3.00
CA THR A 174 -0.98 -3.91 4.13
C THR A 174 -0.68 -3.21 5.45
N LEU A 175 0.55 -2.74 5.65
CA LEU A 175 0.92 -1.97 6.84
C LEU A 175 0.23 -0.60 6.88
N VAL A 176 0.05 0.08 5.74
CA VAL A 176 -0.73 1.32 5.66
C VAL A 176 -2.19 1.09 6.06
N ALA A 177 -2.84 0.03 5.55
CA ALA A 177 -4.21 -0.30 5.91
C ALA A 177 -4.38 -0.59 7.41
N ILE A 178 -3.40 -1.28 8.00
CA ILE A 178 -3.35 -1.53 9.43
C ILE A 178 -3.15 -0.21 10.22
N ALA A 179 -2.27 0.67 9.76
CA ALA A 179 -2.06 1.98 10.39
C ALA A 179 -3.31 2.88 10.29
N ASP A 180 -4.06 2.81 9.20
CA ASP A 180 -5.32 3.55 9.00
C ASP A 180 -6.43 3.06 9.93
N ALA A 181 -6.59 1.75 10.05
CA ALA A 181 -7.45 1.18 11.08
C ALA A 181 -6.99 1.61 12.49
N ASN A 182 -5.67 1.80 12.68
CA ASN A 182 -5.12 2.27 13.94
C ASN A 182 -5.52 3.70 14.31
N VAL A 183 -5.37 4.61 13.36
CA VAL A 183 -5.82 5.99 13.53
C VAL A 183 -7.34 6.06 13.75
N SER A 184 -8.11 5.27 13.02
CA SER A 184 -9.58 5.31 13.05
C SER A 184 -10.17 4.84 14.40
N GLN A 185 -9.60 3.80 15.01
CA GLN A 185 -10.10 3.26 16.29
C GLN A 185 -9.62 4.04 17.52
N GLY A 186 -8.48 4.73 17.46
CA GLY A 186 -7.96 5.51 18.58
C GLY A 186 -8.84 6.70 19.02
N SER A 187 -9.93 7.00 18.30
CA SER A 187 -10.87 8.12 18.52
C SER A 187 -11.74 7.99 19.78
N GLY A 188 -11.74 6.83 20.46
CA GLY A 188 -12.34 6.66 21.79
C GLY A 188 -11.33 6.82 22.94
N GLU A 189 -11.79 7.30 24.10
CA GLU A 189 -10.98 7.53 25.33
C GLU A 189 -10.28 6.27 25.89
N ASP A 190 -10.62 5.07 25.41
CA ASP A 190 -9.96 3.83 25.77
C ASP A 190 -9.08 3.33 24.61
N CYS A 191 -7.77 3.57 24.69
CA CYS A 191 -6.77 2.92 23.82
C CYS A 191 -6.69 1.41 24.13
N SER A 192 -7.73 0.64 23.82
CA SER A 192 -7.61 -0.81 23.74
C SER A 192 -6.80 -1.16 22.49
N ALA A 193 -5.71 -1.91 22.65
CA ALA A 193 -4.90 -2.39 21.54
C ALA A 193 -5.80 -3.04 20.47
N ILE A 194 -5.74 -2.51 19.26
CA ILE A 194 -6.48 -2.97 18.06
C ILE A 194 -6.16 -4.42 17.75
N PHE A 195 -4.97 -4.81 18.17
CA PHE A 195 -4.47 -6.16 18.08
C PHE A 195 -4.58 -6.77 19.47
N THR A 196 -5.52 -7.68 19.64
CA THR A 196 -5.45 -8.59 20.79
C THR A 196 -4.19 -9.43 20.60
N LEU A 197 -3.31 -9.45 21.62
CA LEU A 197 -2.18 -10.38 21.65
C LEU A 197 -2.64 -11.83 21.58
N ASP A 198 -3.87 -12.08 22.02
CA ASP A 198 -4.52 -13.38 21.94
C ASP A 198 -4.90 -13.67 20.49
N GLU A 199 -4.25 -14.69 19.95
CA GLU A 199 -4.57 -15.21 18.63
C GLU A 199 -5.97 -15.87 18.64
N PRO A 200 -6.82 -15.58 17.65
CA PRO A 200 -8.09 -16.26 17.53
C PRO A 200 -7.88 -17.77 17.38
N ASN A 201 -8.69 -18.57 18.07
CA ASN A 201 -8.66 -20.02 17.91
C ASN A 201 -9.31 -20.40 16.57
N TRP A 202 -8.51 -20.43 15.52
CA TRP A 202 -8.96 -20.78 14.17
C TRP A 202 -9.31 -22.27 14.07
N PRO A 203 -10.40 -22.64 13.38
CA PRO A 203 -10.69 -24.04 13.06
C PRO A 203 -9.52 -24.68 12.31
N SER A 204 -9.22 -25.97 12.56
CA SER A 204 -8.08 -26.67 11.91
C SER A 204 -8.15 -26.65 10.39
N GLU A 205 -9.37 -26.67 9.83
CA GLU A 205 -9.63 -26.63 8.39
C GLU A 205 -9.60 -25.21 7.81
N SER A 206 -9.31 -24.20 8.61
CA SER A 206 -9.26 -22.81 8.15
C SER A 206 -7.90 -22.49 7.53
N PRO A 207 -7.85 -21.70 6.43
CA PRO A 207 -6.59 -21.19 5.90
C PRO A 207 -5.78 -20.43 6.96
N PHE A 208 -6.44 -19.75 7.91
CA PHE A 208 -5.77 -19.03 8.99
C PHE A 208 -5.06 -19.96 9.97
N ALA A 209 -5.57 -21.17 10.22
CA ALA A 209 -4.89 -22.16 11.05
C ALA A 209 -3.63 -22.69 10.36
N ALA A 210 -3.72 -22.96 9.06
CA ALA A 210 -2.56 -23.35 8.26
C ALA A 210 -1.48 -22.25 8.24
N ILE A 211 -1.85 -20.98 8.04
CA ILE A 211 -0.92 -19.84 8.09
C ILE A 211 -0.27 -19.72 9.47
N ALA A 212 -1.06 -19.77 10.54
CA ALA A 212 -0.57 -19.68 11.91
C ALA A 212 0.41 -20.80 12.27
N LEU A 213 0.25 -22.00 11.69
CA LEU A 213 1.18 -23.12 11.86
C LEU A 213 2.52 -22.92 11.15
N ARG A 214 2.54 -22.16 10.04
CA ARG A 214 3.73 -21.98 9.18
C ARG A 214 4.55 -20.74 9.51
N ARG A 215 3.96 -19.74 10.16
CA ARG A 215 4.63 -18.46 10.41
C ARG A 215 5.85 -18.59 11.33
N PRO A 216 6.85 -17.69 11.19
CA PRO A 216 7.93 -17.55 12.16
C PRO A 216 7.43 -17.23 13.57
N PRO A 217 8.26 -17.40 14.63
CA PRO A 217 7.87 -17.05 15.99
C PRO A 217 7.33 -15.62 16.09
N LEU A 218 6.24 -15.44 16.85
CA LEU A 218 5.32 -14.29 16.98
C LEU A 218 5.90 -12.90 17.31
N THR A 219 7.21 -12.70 17.24
CA THR A 219 7.89 -11.49 17.70
C THR A 219 7.33 -10.22 17.08
N ARG A 220 6.87 -10.25 15.82
CA ARG A 220 6.39 -9.06 15.12
C ARG A 220 4.94 -8.68 15.41
N ARG A 221 4.03 -9.65 15.59
CA ARG A 221 2.65 -9.34 16.05
C ARG A 221 2.65 -8.71 17.45
N MET A 222 3.59 -9.11 18.31
CA MET A 222 3.80 -8.46 19.61
C MET A 222 4.25 -7.00 19.45
N THR A 223 5.14 -6.72 18.49
CA THR A 223 5.57 -5.35 18.18
C THR A 223 4.42 -4.49 17.66
N LEU A 224 3.59 -5.03 16.76
CA LEU A 224 2.44 -4.30 16.19
C LEU A 224 1.38 -3.98 17.25
N ALA A 225 1.17 -4.86 18.23
CA ALA A 225 0.16 -4.68 19.27
C ALA A 225 0.31 -3.38 20.09
N SER A 226 1.55 -2.93 20.29
CA SER A 226 1.86 -1.69 21.02
C SER A 226 2.38 -0.57 20.11
N ALA A 227 2.47 -0.79 18.80
CA ALA A 227 3.01 0.19 17.87
C ALA A 227 2.03 1.34 17.62
N SER A 228 2.54 2.57 17.58
CA SER A 228 1.77 3.71 17.09
C SER A 228 1.55 3.60 15.57
N SER A 229 0.56 4.30 15.02
CA SER A 229 0.38 4.38 13.57
C SER A 229 1.64 4.87 12.85
N ASN A 230 2.40 5.78 13.47
CA ASN A 230 3.67 6.25 12.93
C ASN A 230 4.73 5.14 12.90
N ASP A 231 4.86 4.34 13.95
CA ASP A 231 5.80 3.20 13.98
C ASP A 231 5.47 2.18 12.88
N ILE A 232 4.18 1.90 12.66
CA ILE A 232 3.72 1.01 11.59
C ILE A 232 4.05 1.61 10.22
N MET A 233 3.89 2.93 10.05
CA MET A 233 4.22 3.61 8.81
C MET A 233 5.72 3.64 8.51
N VAL A 234 6.58 3.70 9.54
CA VAL A 234 8.04 3.52 9.35
C VAL A 234 8.35 2.13 8.80
N LEU A 235 7.67 1.08 9.27
CA LEU A 235 7.80 -0.26 8.69
C LEU A 235 7.29 -0.32 7.25
N ALA A 236 6.16 0.36 6.95
CA ALA A 236 5.62 0.44 5.59
C ALA A 236 6.61 1.13 4.64
N MET A 237 7.25 2.21 5.08
CA MET A 237 8.26 2.95 4.32
C MET A 237 9.46 2.08 3.95
N ASP A 238 9.93 1.19 4.84
CA ASP A 238 11.00 0.23 4.53
C ASP A 238 10.58 -0.69 3.37
N GLN A 239 9.36 -1.26 3.45
CA GLN A 239 8.84 -2.14 2.39
C GLN A 239 8.62 -1.39 1.07
N PHE A 240 8.07 -0.17 1.12
CA PHE A 240 7.94 0.67 -0.07
C PHE A 240 9.29 1.03 -0.68
N SER A 241 10.30 1.33 0.13
CA SER A 241 11.64 1.65 -0.37
C SER A 241 12.25 0.47 -1.13
N ARG A 242 12.14 -0.75 -0.58
CA ARG A 242 12.55 -2.00 -1.25
C ARG A 242 11.77 -2.20 -2.56
N GLY A 243 10.45 -2.13 -2.50
CA GLY A 243 9.58 -2.33 -3.65
C GLY A 243 9.83 -1.30 -4.76
N ILE A 244 9.81 -0.01 -4.46
CA ILE A 244 10.02 1.09 -5.42
C ILE A 244 11.41 1.01 -6.08
N PHE A 245 12.44 0.62 -5.33
CA PHE A 245 13.80 0.48 -5.85
C PHE A 245 13.93 -0.67 -6.84
N HIS A 246 13.29 -1.81 -6.56
CA HIS A 246 13.37 -3.02 -7.40
C HIS A 246 12.27 -3.10 -8.48
N MET A 247 11.30 -2.19 -8.44
CA MET A 247 10.22 -2.09 -9.41
C MET A 247 10.76 -1.79 -10.83
N PRO A 248 10.27 -2.47 -11.89
CA PRO A 248 10.73 -2.24 -13.26
C PRO A 248 10.53 -0.79 -13.70
N GLN A 249 11.60 -0.13 -14.17
CA GLN A 249 11.57 1.23 -14.69
C GLN A 249 11.34 1.24 -16.21
N PHE A 250 10.60 2.23 -16.71
CA PHE A 250 10.45 2.41 -18.16
C PHE A 250 11.81 2.74 -18.79
N SER A 251 12.30 1.87 -19.68
CA SER A 251 13.50 2.12 -20.48
C SER A 251 13.10 2.61 -21.87
N PRO A 252 13.31 3.90 -22.21
CA PRO A 252 13.01 4.44 -23.54
C PRO A 252 13.94 3.78 -24.57
N GLY A 253 13.46 2.71 -25.20
CA GLY A 253 14.22 1.89 -26.15
C GLY A 253 13.77 0.43 -26.22
N ALA A 254 13.11 -0.08 -25.18
CA ALA A 254 12.52 -1.42 -25.19
C ALA A 254 11.13 -1.39 -25.86
N THR A 255 11.09 -1.65 -27.17
CA THR A 255 9.84 -1.86 -27.91
C THR A 255 9.29 -3.25 -27.60
N SER A 256 8.70 -3.43 -26.41
CA SER A 256 7.89 -4.62 -26.12
C SER A 256 6.42 -4.30 -26.38
N THR A 257 5.94 -4.68 -27.56
CA THR A 257 4.57 -4.46 -28.06
C THR A 257 3.58 -5.55 -27.66
N LEU A 258 3.87 -6.35 -26.62
CA LEU A 258 2.99 -7.41 -26.14
C LEU A 258 2.81 -7.31 -24.62
N ALA A 259 1.58 -6.94 -24.25
CA ALA A 259 1.00 -6.84 -22.90
C ALA A 259 1.67 -5.83 -21.95
N GLN A 260 0.95 -4.81 -21.50
CA GLN A 260 1.34 -4.11 -20.28
C GLN A 260 0.41 -4.52 -19.12
N PRO A 261 0.71 -5.62 -18.40
CA PRO A 261 0.00 -5.98 -17.17
C PRO A 261 0.52 -5.19 -15.95
N PHE A 262 1.35 -4.15 -16.13
CA PHE A 262 1.99 -3.42 -15.04
C PHE A 262 2.29 -1.98 -15.44
N SER A 263 1.85 -1.02 -14.61
CA SER A 263 2.20 0.39 -14.72
C SER A 263 2.88 0.86 -13.44
N ARG A 264 4.19 1.15 -13.52
CA ARG A 264 4.96 1.73 -12.41
C ARG A 264 4.33 3.03 -11.91
N ALA A 265 3.82 3.86 -12.81
CA ALA A 265 3.13 5.09 -12.46
C ALA A 265 1.89 4.80 -11.60
N ASN A 266 1.06 3.83 -11.99
CA ASN A 266 -0.13 3.46 -11.22
C ASN A 266 0.22 2.99 -9.80
N GLU A 267 1.25 2.15 -9.64
CA GLU A 267 1.69 1.71 -8.31
C GLU A 267 2.21 2.87 -7.45
N LEU A 268 3.05 3.75 -8.00
CA LEU A 268 3.54 4.93 -7.26
C LEU A 268 2.39 5.84 -6.84
N PHE A 269 1.40 6.02 -7.71
CA PHE A 269 0.23 6.83 -7.40
C PHE A 269 -0.60 6.21 -6.26
N ASN A 270 -0.85 4.90 -6.32
CA ASN A 270 -1.58 4.18 -5.28
C ASN A 270 -0.86 4.29 -3.93
N ILE A 271 0.45 4.05 -3.90
CA ILE A 271 1.27 4.18 -2.67
C ILE A 271 1.14 5.60 -2.10
N ALA A 272 1.37 6.62 -2.93
CA ALA A 272 1.32 8.00 -2.47
C ALA A 272 -0.08 8.42 -1.98
N SER A 273 -1.13 8.00 -2.69
CA SER A 273 -2.52 8.33 -2.35
C SER A 273 -2.94 7.68 -1.04
N GLU A 274 -2.57 6.41 -0.82
CA GLU A 274 -2.86 5.70 0.44
C GLU A 274 -2.11 6.34 1.62
N VAL A 275 -0.83 6.70 1.45
CA VAL A 275 -0.07 7.39 2.50
C VAL A 275 -0.63 8.80 2.77
N LEU A 276 -1.01 9.54 1.74
CA LEU A 276 -1.61 10.87 1.89
C LEU A 276 -2.94 10.81 2.63
N ALA A 277 -3.82 9.88 2.27
CA ALA A 277 -5.12 9.69 2.92
C ALA A 277 -4.96 9.34 4.41
N LEU A 278 -3.95 8.55 4.76
CA LEU A 278 -3.62 8.28 6.16
C LEU A 278 -3.04 9.51 6.87
N ALA A 279 -2.12 10.22 6.21
CA ALA A 279 -1.49 11.42 6.77
C ALA A 279 -2.54 12.47 7.19
N GLN A 280 -3.61 12.63 6.42
CA GLN A 280 -4.73 13.53 6.74
C GLN A 280 -5.45 13.17 8.04
N LYS A 281 -5.45 11.89 8.44
CA LYS A 281 -6.15 11.42 9.64
C LYS A 281 -5.25 11.38 10.87
N MET A 282 -3.92 11.47 10.71
CA MET A 282 -2.99 11.34 11.83
C MET A 282 -3.19 12.46 12.86
N ARG A 283 -2.90 12.20 14.13
CA ARG A 283 -3.13 13.17 15.21
C ARG A 283 -1.99 14.14 15.42
N SER A 284 -0.77 13.66 15.23
CA SER A 284 0.41 14.46 15.49
C SER A 284 0.66 15.36 14.29
N PRO A 285 0.60 16.69 14.45
CA PRO A 285 0.88 17.65 13.37
C PRO A 285 2.22 17.38 12.67
N THR A 286 3.24 16.98 13.44
CA THR A 286 4.57 16.69 12.89
C THR A 286 4.56 15.43 12.03
N GLU A 287 3.81 14.40 12.42
CA GLU A 287 3.68 13.16 11.65
C GLU A 287 2.84 13.39 10.38
N GLN A 288 1.73 14.13 10.47
CA GLN A 288 0.92 14.52 9.31
C GLN A 288 1.79 15.16 8.22
N VAL A 289 2.57 16.18 8.60
CA VAL A 289 3.46 16.89 7.67
C VAL A 289 4.55 15.97 7.11
N PHE A 290 5.16 15.12 7.96
CA PHE A 290 6.19 14.18 7.51
C PHE A 290 5.65 13.23 6.44
N TRP A 291 4.51 12.58 6.68
CA TRP A 291 3.95 11.59 5.76
C TRP A 291 3.35 12.23 4.50
N ALA A 292 2.76 13.43 4.60
CA ALA A 292 2.32 14.20 3.44
C ALA A 292 3.50 14.56 2.52
N LEU A 293 4.63 15.02 3.07
CA LEU A 293 5.82 15.34 2.28
C LEU A 293 6.52 14.08 1.74
N TRP A 294 6.46 12.96 2.47
CA TRP A 294 6.92 11.68 1.95
C TRP A 294 6.08 11.26 0.73
N ALA A 295 4.75 11.38 0.79
CA ALA A 295 3.87 11.12 -0.35
C ALA A 295 4.15 12.05 -1.54
N ASP A 296 4.39 13.35 -1.32
CA ASP A 296 4.82 14.29 -2.38
C ASP A 296 6.12 13.82 -3.07
N SER A 297 7.05 13.26 -2.30
CA SER A 297 8.31 12.74 -2.83
C SER A 297 8.09 11.57 -3.79
N VAL A 298 7.14 10.67 -3.49
CA VAL A 298 6.75 9.55 -4.35
C VAL A 298 6.04 10.06 -5.60
N LEU A 299 5.07 10.97 -5.45
CA LEU A 299 4.39 11.62 -6.58
C LEU A 299 5.37 12.36 -7.50
N ASN A 300 6.44 12.93 -6.94
CA ASN A 300 7.47 13.61 -7.72
C ASN A 300 8.29 12.64 -8.59
N GLN A 301 8.46 11.38 -8.18
CA GLN A 301 9.14 10.37 -9.00
C GLN A 301 8.36 10.03 -10.28
N MET A 302 7.03 10.10 -10.24
CA MET A 302 6.18 9.79 -11.41
C MET A 302 6.41 10.73 -12.59
N LYS A 303 6.94 11.94 -12.37
CA LYS A 303 7.29 12.88 -13.46
C LYS A 303 8.32 12.32 -14.43
N MET A 304 9.09 11.31 -14.01
CA MET A 304 10.17 10.73 -14.79
C MET A 304 9.72 9.55 -15.67
N GLU A 305 8.49 9.05 -15.52
CA GLU A 305 7.96 7.85 -16.20
C GLU A 305 7.40 8.14 -17.62
N GLY A 306 8.07 8.99 -18.39
CA GLY A 306 7.55 9.59 -19.63
C GLY A 306 6.89 8.64 -20.64
N ALA A 307 5.54 8.65 -20.68
CA ALA A 307 4.66 8.38 -21.83
C ALA A 307 3.19 8.69 -21.49
N ASP A 308 2.76 8.44 -20.24
CA ASP A 308 1.38 8.68 -19.75
C ASP A 308 1.21 9.98 -18.95
N GLY A 309 2.22 10.86 -19.02
CA GLY A 309 2.33 12.02 -18.15
C GLY A 309 1.18 13.03 -18.27
N GLU A 310 0.50 13.11 -19.42
CA GLU A 310 -0.63 14.04 -19.60
C GLU A 310 -1.90 13.60 -18.87
N HIS A 311 -2.24 12.32 -18.89
CA HIS A 311 -3.44 11.80 -18.21
C HIS A 311 -3.31 11.93 -16.69
N TRP A 312 -2.14 11.64 -16.14
CA TRP A 312 -1.87 11.75 -14.72
C TRP A 312 -1.60 13.17 -14.24
N ARG A 313 -1.31 14.13 -15.14
CA ARG A 313 -0.85 15.48 -14.76
C ARG A 313 -1.80 16.18 -13.81
N GLY A 314 -3.11 16.13 -14.10
CA GLY A 314 -4.14 16.77 -13.28
C GLY A 314 -4.19 16.16 -11.88
N THR A 315 -4.32 14.84 -11.81
CA THR A 315 -4.41 14.08 -10.57
C THR A 315 -3.14 14.17 -9.72
N ILE A 316 -1.95 14.06 -10.33
CA ILE A 316 -0.68 14.23 -9.61
C ILE A 316 -0.59 15.65 -9.04
N ASN A 317 -0.90 16.68 -9.83
CA ASN A 317 -0.85 18.05 -9.33
C ASN A 317 -1.84 18.25 -8.18
N ARG A 318 -3.04 17.68 -8.25
CA ARG A 318 -4.01 17.71 -7.15
C ARG A 318 -3.44 17.07 -5.88
N SER A 319 -3.03 15.80 -5.93
CA SER A 319 -2.52 15.10 -4.74
C SER A 319 -1.27 15.77 -4.16
N ARG A 320 -0.42 16.34 -5.02
CA ARG A 320 0.72 17.15 -4.55
C ARG A 320 0.25 18.44 -3.87
N ALA A 321 -0.76 19.11 -4.40
CA ALA A 321 -1.33 20.30 -3.78
C ALA A 321 -1.85 19.97 -2.38
N GLU A 322 -2.57 18.86 -2.20
CA GLU A 322 -3.03 18.35 -0.91
C GLU A 322 -1.86 18.07 0.05
N CYS A 323 -0.77 17.43 -0.41
CA CYS A 323 0.42 17.24 0.42
C CYS A 323 0.99 18.57 0.97
N TRP A 324 1.10 19.58 0.10
CA TRP A 324 1.63 20.90 0.47
C TRP A 324 0.64 21.74 1.27
N LEU A 325 -0.66 21.52 1.08
CA LEU A 325 -1.72 22.13 1.89
C LEU A 325 -1.60 21.65 3.34
N ILE A 326 -1.51 20.34 3.59
CA ILE A 326 -1.27 19.79 4.93
C ILE A 326 0.00 20.40 5.56
N ALA A 327 1.11 20.41 4.80
CA ALA A 327 2.37 20.98 5.26
C ALA A 327 2.29 22.48 5.61
N GLY A 328 1.43 23.21 4.91
CA GLY A 328 1.19 24.63 5.12
C GLY A 328 0.22 24.91 6.27
N SER A 329 -0.98 24.32 6.22
CA SER A 329 -2.08 24.56 7.15
C SER A 329 -1.72 24.18 8.58
N VAL A 330 -1.03 23.05 8.79
CA VAL A 330 -0.59 22.63 10.13
C VAL A 330 0.28 23.70 10.82
N HIS A 331 1.20 24.31 10.06
CA HIS A 331 2.02 25.39 10.60
C HIS A 331 1.24 26.70 10.70
N ALA A 332 0.34 26.97 9.75
CA ALA A 332 -0.49 28.18 9.75
C ALA A 332 -1.39 28.24 10.99
N GLU A 333 -2.09 27.16 11.33
CA GLU A 333 -2.94 27.06 12.52
C GLU A 333 -2.15 27.36 13.80
N HIS A 334 -0.93 26.82 13.93
CA HIS A 334 -0.08 27.10 15.08
C HIS A 334 0.33 28.59 15.18
N ILE A 335 0.56 29.23 14.03
CA ILE A 335 0.93 30.65 13.95
C ILE A 335 -0.28 31.52 14.28
N GLU A 336 -1.45 31.20 13.74
CA GLU A 336 -2.71 31.89 14.00
C GLU A 336 -3.04 31.88 15.51
N ASN A 337 -2.95 30.73 16.16
CA ASN A 337 -3.13 30.61 17.61
C ASN A 337 -2.20 31.55 18.41
N GLN A 338 -0.92 31.67 18.03
CA GLN A 338 0.00 32.60 18.70
C GLN A 338 -0.31 34.07 18.41
N MET A 339 -0.81 34.37 17.22
CA MET A 339 -1.25 35.73 16.87
C MET A 339 -2.49 36.13 17.67
N GLU A 340 -3.41 35.21 17.90
CA GLU A 340 -4.59 35.42 18.76
C GLU A 340 -4.20 35.68 20.23
N GLU A 341 -3.13 35.06 20.71
CA GLU A 341 -2.51 35.35 22.01
C GLU A 341 -1.80 36.72 22.05
N GLY A 342 -1.68 37.40 20.90
CA GLY A 342 -1.14 38.76 20.77
C GLY A 342 0.33 38.83 20.37
N ASP A 343 0.98 37.71 20.04
CA ASP A 343 2.37 37.71 19.56
C ASP A 343 2.42 37.92 18.04
N SER A 344 2.47 39.18 17.60
CA SER A 344 2.64 39.50 16.18
C SER A 344 4.03 39.14 15.62
N THR A 345 5.02 38.87 16.48
CA THR A 345 6.40 38.58 16.03
C THR A 345 6.54 37.18 15.44
N VAL A 346 5.58 36.29 15.71
CA VAL A 346 5.51 34.93 15.14
C VAL A 346 5.53 34.92 13.61
N LEU A 347 5.00 35.96 12.96
CA LEU A 347 4.96 36.11 11.50
C LEU A 347 6.35 36.16 10.85
N GLU A 348 7.38 36.57 11.60
CA GLU A 348 8.77 36.68 11.12
C GLU A 348 9.60 35.42 11.36
N THR A 349 9.02 34.42 12.05
CA THR A 349 9.71 33.17 12.39
C THR A 349 10.06 32.34 11.14
N ALA A 350 11.01 31.42 11.30
CA ALA A 350 11.34 30.46 10.25
C ALA A 350 10.14 29.57 9.90
N MET A 351 9.32 29.21 10.90
CA MET A 351 8.10 28.41 10.71
C MET A 351 7.08 29.17 9.85
N ALA A 352 6.83 30.45 10.12
CA ALA A 352 5.92 31.25 9.32
C ALA A 352 6.38 31.41 7.86
N ARG A 353 7.68 31.56 7.63
CA ARG A 353 8.24 31.53 6.26
C ARG A 353 8.05 30.19 5.56
N GLN A 354 8.22 29.08 6.29
CA GLN A 354 8.01 27.73 5.77
C GLN A 354 6.53 27.45 5.46
N ALA A 355 5.62 27.87 6.33
CA ALA A 355 4.17 27.76 6.14
C ALA A 355 3.73 28.50 4.87
N ARG A 356 4.12 29.78 4.72
CA ARG A 356 3.84 30.57 3.52
C ARG A 356 4.37 29.90 2.25
N THR A 357 5.62 29.44 2.26
CA THR A 357 6.24 28.74 1.12
C THR A 357 5.47 27.46 0.75
N SER A 358 4.95 26.73 1.74
CA SER A 358 4.21 25.48 1.53
C SER A 358 2.82 25.76 0.94
N LEU A 359 2.10 26.75 1.47
CA LEU A 359 0.80 27.18 0.94
C LEU A 359 0.91 27.75 -0.49
N GLU A 360 1.95 28.54 -0.78
CA GLU A 360 2.21 29.03 -2.14
C GLU A 360 2.45 27.88 -3.13
N LYS A 361 3.15 26.82 -2.71
CA LYS A 361 3.32 25.61 -3.52
C LYS A 361 1.99 24.89 -3.73
N ALA A 362 1.18 24.74 -2.68
CA ALA A 362 -0.14 24.12 -2.77
C ALA A 362 -1.02 24.83 -3.81
N ILE A 363 -1.14 26.17 -3.70
CA ILE A 363 -1.87 27.02 -4.66
C ILE A 363 -1.33 26.80 -6.08
N GLY A 364 -0.01 26.85 -6.26
CA GLY A 364 0.61 26.66 -7.57
C GLY A 364 0.44 25.26 -8.17
N PHE A 365 0.11 24.25 -7.35
CA PHE A 365 -0.28 22.93 -7.82
C PHE A 365 -1.78 22.83 -8.12
N PHE A 366 -2.65 23.41 -7.28
CA PHE A 366 -4.09 23.48 -7.54
C PHE A 366 -4.39 24.18 -8.88
N GLU A 367 -3.72 25.31 -9.16
CA GLU A 367 -3.83 26.03 -10.43
C GLU A 367 -3.47 25.15 -11.65
N LYS A 368 -2.49 24.25 -11.50
CA LYS A 368 -2.07 23.33 -12.56
C LYS A 368 -2.96 22.10 -12.68
N SER A 369 -3.73 21.78 -11.64
CA SER A 369 -4.69 20.67 -11.63
C SER A 369 -6.01 21.04 -12.30
N GLY A 370 -6.47 22.28 -12.12
CA GLY A 370 -7.61 22.88 -12.81
C GLY A 370 -9.01 22.62 -12.22
N VAL A 371 -9.17 22.02 -11.02
CA VAL A 371 -10.49 21.51 -10.60
C VAL A 371 -10.80 21.57 -9.07
N GLU A 372 -10.09 22.30 -8.21
CA GLU A 372 -10.43 22.33 -6.77
C GLU A 372 -10.49 23.74 -6.19
N GLU A 373 -11.65 24.37 -6.35
CA GLU A 373 -11.88 25.72 -5.86
C GLU A 373 -11.88 25.78 -4.32
N ILE A 374 -12.43 24.76 -3.63
CA ILE A 374 -12.56 24.77 -2.15
C ILE A 374 -11.20 24.61 -1.47
N ALA A 375 -10.44 23.57 -1.79
CA ALA A 375 -9.10 23.36 -1.20
C ALA A 375 -8.12 24.48 -1.59
N MET A 376 -8.29 25.08 -2.78
CA MET A 376 -7.53 26.27 -3.16
C MET A 376 -7.94 27.50 -2.34
N ALA A 377 -9.23 27.67 -2.04
CA ALA A 377 -9.70 28.74 -1.17
C ALA A 377 -9.14 28.59 0.24
N GLU A 378 -9.15 27.38 0.81
CA GLU A 378 -8.52 27.08 2.10
C GLU A 378 -7.03 27.49 2.09
N ALA A 379 -6.27 27.04 1.09
CA ALA A 379 -4.86 27.39 0.97
C ALA A 379 -4.62 28.91 0.91
N LEU A 380 -5.47 29.63 0.17
CA LEU A 380 -5.40 31.08 0.02
C LEU A 380 -5.77 31.82 1.31
N LEU A 381 -6.78 31.36 2.03
CA LEU A 381 -7.22 31.93 3.31
C LEU A 381 -6.15 31.75 4.38
N SER A 382 -5.66 30.52 4.58
CA SER A 382 -4.57 30.22 5.51
C SER A 382 -3.33 31.07 5.18
N LEU A 383 -3.02 31.24 3.89
CA LEU A 383 -1.89 32.07 3.46
C LEU A 383 -2.12 33.55 3.78
N ALA A 384 -3.34 34.06 3.56
CA ALA A 384 -3.71 35.45 3.85
C ALA A 384 -3.60 35.75 5.35
N ASN A 385 -4.07 34.84 6.21
CA ASN A 385 -4.06 34.99 7.65
C ASN A 385 -2.64 35.11 8.23
N ILE A 386 -1.70 34.30 7.72
CA ILE A 386 -0.29 34.32 8.14
C ILE A 386 0.60 35.27 7.32
N THR A 387 0.01 36.13 6.50
CA THR A 387 0.73 37.18 5.75
C THR A 387 0.64 38.49 6.53
N PRO A 388 1.77 39.22 6.72
CA PRO A 388 1.73 40.53 7.36
C PRO A 388 0.76 41.51 6.67
N GLU A 389 0.21 42.43 7.46
CA GLU A 389 -0.74 43.44 6.97
C GLU A 389 -0.17 44.24 5.78
N GLY A 390 -1.00 44.42 4.75
CA GLY A 390 -0.65 45.18 3.55
C GLY A 390 -1.34 44.69 2.29
N SER A 391 -0.92 45.24 1.15
CA SER A 391 -1.55 44.97 -0.15
C SER A 391 -1.47 43.51 -0.60
N ALA A 392 -0.47 42.75 -0.12
CA ALA A 392 -0.33 41.33 -0.43
C ALA A 392 -1.43 40.49 0.24
N LYS A 393 -1.73 40.75 1.52
CA LYS A 393 -2.82 40.12 2.26
C LYS A 393 -4.18 40.41 1.61
N GLU A 394 -4.45 41.68 1.30
CA GLU A 394 -5.68 42.07 0.61
C GLU A 394 -5.84 41.39 -0.76
N ALA A 395 -4.73 41.23 -1.51
CA ALA A 395 -4.77 40.57 -2.81
C ALA A 395 -5.14 39.08 -2.69
N LEU A 396 -4.71 38.40 -1.62
CA LEU A 396 -5.07 37.00 -1.37
C LEU A 396 -6.56 36.87 -1.06
N TYR A 397 -7.13 37.69 -0.17
CA TYR A 397 -8.57 37.65 0.10
C TYR A 397 -9.41 37.95 -1.15
N ARG A 398 -9.01 38.94 -1.97
CA ARG A 398 -9.70 39.19 -3.25
C ARG A 398 -9.64 38.00 -4.21
N ARG A 399 -8.55 37.22 -4.19
CA ARG A 399 -8.47 35.98 -4.99
C ARG A 399 -9.46 34.93 -4.49
N VAL A 400 -9.66 34.83 -3.18
CA VAL A 400 -10.68 33.94 -2.59
C VAL A 400 -12.09 34.37 -3.01
N GLU A 401 -12.40 35.67 -2.93
CA GLU A 401 -13.69 36.22 -3.39
C GLU A 401 -13.97 35.89 -4.87
N LEU A 402 -12.93 35.93 -5.72
CA LEU A 402 -13.05 35.61 -7.15
C LEU A 402 -13.32 34.12 -7.42
N LEU A 403 -13.05 33.22 -6.47
CA LEU A 403 -13.46 31.82 -6.57
C LEU A 403 -14.97 31.64 -6.38
N GLY A 404 -15.69 32.66 -5.89
CA GLY A 404 -17.14 32.63 -5.74
C GLY A 404 -17.64 31.64 -4.69
N ILE A 405 -16.77 31.21 -3.77
CA ILE A 405 -17.09 30.30 -2.67
C ILE A 405 -17.70 31.11 -1.53
N ASP A 406 -18.81 30.62 -1.00
CA ASP A 406 -19.45 31.18 0.19
C ASP A 406 -18.60 30.86 1.43
N LEU A 407 -17.85 31.85 1.91
CA LEU A 407 -16.94 31.69 3.04
C LEU A 407 -17.67 31.36 4.35
N GLU A 408 -18.94 31.75 4.49
CA GLU A 408 -19.78 31.38 5.65
C GLU A 408 -20.05 29.87 5.72
N SER A 409 -19.83 29.13 4.62
CA SER A 409 -19.99 27.68 4.57
C SER A 409 -18.72 26.87 4.89
N MET A 410 -17.57 27.54 5.08
CA MET A 410 -16.28 26.88 5.35
C MET A 410 -15.96 26.72 6.84
N ASP A 411 -16.71 27.37 7.73
CA ASP A 411 -16.69 27.10 9.18
C ASP A 411 -17.63 25.93 9.50
N VAL A 412 -17.17 24.68 9.27
CA VAL A 412 -17.84 23.49 9.81
C VAL A 412 -16.80 22.47 10.27
N ASP A 413 -16.63 22.43 11.60
CA ASP A 413 -16.04 21.41 12.50
C ASP A 413 -14.62 20.87 12.24
#